data_AF-A0A179ERI3-F1
#
_entry.id   AF-A0A179ERI3-F1
#
_cell.length_a   1.000
_cell.length_b   1.000
_cell.length_c   1.000
_cell.angle_alpha   90.00
_cell.angle_beta   90.00
_cell.angle_gamma   90.00
#
_symmetry.space_group_name_H-M   'P 1'
#
loop_
_entity.id
_entity.type
_entity.pdbx_description
1 polymer ?
#
loop_
_entity_poly.entity_id
_entity_poly.type
_entity_poly.pdbx_seq_one_letter_code
_entity_poly.pdbx_strand_id
1 'polypeptide(L)'
;MLLTNKSLDHYFDKYDQYFSLMTEYEYPLIYREYDKIKKEAYYLVDQISSENFFSKLKQLLILDARIQIIQSLLELESEKTTEAEILELAKTDSWTFYKEAAGYRLNETVPHTLLNYVLAEDEGSRD
;
A
#
# COMPACT_ATOMS: atom_id res chain seq x y z
N MET A 1 5.85 9.45 -19.15
CA MET A 1 4.96 8.31 -18.82
C MET A 1 4.06 8.80 -17.69
N LEU A 2 2.80 9.08 -17.98
CA LEU A 2 1.83 9.46 -16.94
C LEU A 2 1.38 8.17 -16.23
N LEU A 3 1.14 8.22 -14.93
CA LEU A 3 0.36 7.18 -14.25
C LEU A 3 -1.02 7.16 -14.91
N THR A 4 -1.40 6.02 -15.47
CA THR A 4 -2.69 5.82 -16.14
C THR A 4 -3.30 4.51 -15.67
N ASN A 5 -4.61 4.33 -15.88
CA ASN A 5 -5.26 3.05 -15.59
C ASN A 5 -4.60 1.88 -16.32
N LYS A 6 -4.07 2.10 -17.53
CA LYS A 6 -3.29 1.09 -18.25
C LYS A 6 -2.00 0.68 -17.52
N SER A 7 -1.39 1.61 -16.79
CA SER A 7 -0.22 1.31 -15.94
C SER A 7 -0.62 0.50 -14.70
N LEU A 8 -1.82 0.76 -14.16
CA LEU A 8 -2.38 -0.01 -13.04
C LEU A 8 -2.80 -1.43 -13.45
N ASP A 9 -3.34 -1.62 -14.66
CA ASP A 9 -3.68 -2.95 -15.18
C ASP A 9 -2.47 -3.89 -15.03
N HIS A 10 -1.32 -3.48 -15.55
CA HIS A 10 -0.10 -4.29 -15.50
C HIS A 10 0.44 -4.51 -14.08
N TYR A 11 0.28 -3.52 -13.21
CA TYR A 11 0.68 -3.63 -11.80
C TYR A 11 -0.20 -4.66 -11.07
N PHE A 12 -1.52 -4.59 -11.24
CA PHE A 12 -2.47 -5.48 -10.56
C PHE A 12 -2.55 -6.88 -11.17
N ASP A 13 -2.13 -7.10 -12.42
CA ASP A 13 -2.09 -8.44 -13.03
C ASP A 13 -1.36 -9.48 -12.16
N LYS A 14 -0.28 -9.07 -11.48
CA LYS A 14 0.47 -9.95 -10.57
C LYS A 14 -0.30 -10.25 -9.29
N TYR A 15 -0.94 -9.24 -8.72
CA TYR A 15 -1.71 -9.38 -7.49
C TYR A 15 -3.03 -10.11 -7.71
N ASP A 16 -3.64 -9.99 -8.89
CA ASP A 16 -4.84 -10.74 -9.25
C ASP A 16 -4.59 -12.27 -9.29
N GLN A 17 -3.36 -12.67 -9.62
CA GLN A 17 -2.95 -14.07 -9.56
C GLN A 17 -2.75 -14.55 -8.12
N TYR A 18 -2.22 -13.68 -7.26
CA TYR A 18 -1.99 -14.00 -5.84
C TYR A 18 -3.30 -14.01 -5.05
N PHE A 19 -4.05 -12.91 -5.08
CA PHE A 19 -5.37 -12.73 -4.46
C PHE A 19 -6.47 -13.33 -5.35
N SER A 20 -6.39 -14.63 -5.58
CA SER A 20 -7.29 -15.37 -6.48
C SER A 20 -8.58 -15.83 -5.78
N LEU A 21 -9.42 -16.59 -6.51
CA LEU A 21 -10.58 -17.27 -5.94
C LEU A 21 -10.23 -18.20 -4.76
N MET A 22 -9.00 -18.74 -4.73
CA MET A 22 -8.54 -19.54 -3.58
C MET A 22 -8.41 -18.65 -2.33
N THR A 23 -7.83 -17.46 -2.49
CA THR A 23 -7.73 -16.48 -1.41
C THR A 23 -9.10 -15.98 -0.98
N GLU A 24 -10.05 -15.83 -1.91
CA GLU A 24 -11.44 -15.49 -1.55
C GLU A 24 -12.09 -16.57 -0.67
N TYR A 25 -11.79 -17.84 -0.93
CA TYR A 25 -12.31 -18.96 -0.15
C TYR A 25 -11.63 -19.08 1.23
N GLU A 26 -10.30 -18.98 1.28
CA GLU A 26 -9.50 -19.16 2.50
C GLU A 26 -9.47 -17.90 3.39
N TYR A 27 -9.44 -16.72 2.77
CA TYR A 27 -9.27 -15.41 3.42
C TYR A 27 -10.21 -14.34 2.85
N PRO A 28 -11.54 -14.47 3.06
CA PRO A 28 -12.55 -13.60 2.45
C PRO A 28 -12.47 -12.11 2.85
N LEU A 29 -12.00 -11.77 4.06
CA LEU A 29 -11.80 -10.37 4.46
C LEU A 29 -10.59 -9.77 3.76
N ILE A 30 -9.50 -10.53 3.64
CA ILE A 30 -8.30 -10.09 2.91
C ILE A 30 -8.62 -9.86 1.44
N TYR A 31 -9.32 -10.80 0.79
CA TYR A 31 -9.72 -10.64 -0.62
C TYR A 31 -10.59 -9.40 -0.83
N ARG A 32 -11.56 -9.15 0.07
CA ARG A 32 -12.38 -7.92 0.02
C ARG A 32 -11.55 -6.66 0.21
N GLU A 33 -10.54 -6.69 1.07
CA GLU A 33 -9.68 -5.53 1.29
C GLU A 33 -8.79 -5.28 0.07
N TYR A 34 -8.24 -6.34 -0.54
CA TYR A 34 -7.50 -6.23 -1.81
C TYR A 34 -8.37 -5.58 -2.91
N ASP A 35 -9.59 -6.07 -3.13
CA ASP A 35 -10.50 -5.51 -4.13
C ASP A 35 -10.84 -4.02 -3.87
N LYS A 36 -11.02 -3.63 -2.60
CA LYS A 36 -11.18 -2.21 -2.25
C LYS A 36 -9.94 -1.39 -2.57
N ILE A 37 -8.76 -1.86 -2.17
CA ILE A 37 -7.49 -1.16 -2.44
C ILE A 37 -7.31 -0.98 -3.94
N LYS A 38 -7.57 -2.02 -4.73
CA LYS A 38 -7.50 -1.97 -6.19
C LYS A 38 -8.43 -0.89 -6.74
N LYS A 39 -9.71 -0.90 -6.36
CA LYS A 39 -10.70 0.12 -6.79
C LYS A 39 -10.29 1.54 -6.39
N GLU A 40 -9.77 1.70 -5.18
CA GLU A 40 -9.29 3.00 -4.68
C GLU A 40 -8.08 3.48 -5.48
N ALA A 41 -7.13 2.61 -5.83
CA ALA A 41 -5.98 2.97 -6.66
C ALA A 41 -6.41 3.48 -8.05
N TYR A 42 -7.34 2.80 -8.73
CA TYR A 42 -7.91 3.29 -10.00
C TYR A 42 -8.57 4.66 -9.83
N TYR A 43 -9.39 4.82 -8.80
CA TYR A 43 -10.02 6.11 -8.50
C TYR A 43 -8.98 7.21 -8.27
N LEU A 44 -7.92 6.94 -7.51
CA LEU A 44 -6.86 7.93 -7.26
C LEU A 44 -6.16 8.34 -8.55
N VAL A 45 -5.83 7.40 -9.42
CA VAL A 45 -5.16 7.67 -10.72
C VAL A 45 -6.04 8.53 -11.62
N ASP A 46 -7.35 8.27 -11.68
CA ASP A 46 -8.30 9.09 -12.44
C ASP A 46 -8.43 10.54 -11.93
N GLN A 47 -8.10 10.77 -10.66
CA GLN A 47 -8.16 12.09 -10.02
C GLN A 47 -6.81 12.83 -10.02
N ILE A 48 -5.73 12.26 -10.59
CA ILE A 48 -4.42 12.91 -10.62
C ILE A 48 -4.45 14.14 -11.52
N SER A 49 -3.95 15.25 -10.99
CA SER A 49 -3.66 16.48 -11.70
C SER A 49 -2.27 17.01 -11.32
N SER A 50 -1.79 18.04 -12.02
CA SER A 50 -0.53 18.72 -11.67
C SER A 50 -0.53 19.27 -10.26
N GLU A 51 -1.68 19.72 -9.76
CA GLU A 51 -1.83 20.38 -8.46
C GLU A 51 -1.84 19.40 -7.29
N ASN A 52 -2.26 18.15 -7.52
CA ASN A 52 -2.45 17.16 -6.46
C ASN A 52 -1.53 15.93 -6.57
N PHE A 53 -0.62 15.92 -7.56
CA PHE A 53 0.20 14.76 -7.90
C PHE A 53 0.88 14.10 -6.69
N PHE A 54 1.62 14.86 -5.89
CA PHE A 54 2.35 14.28 -4.74
C PHE A 54 1.42 13.77 -3.65
N SER A 55 0.28 14.43 -3.40
CA SER A 55 -0.72 13.97 -2.43
C SER A 55 -1.38 12.66 -2.89
N LYS A 56 -1.69 12.52 -4.18
CA LYS A 56 -2.23 11.28 -4.75
C LYS A 56 -1.19 10.18 -4.81
N LEU A 57 0.06 10.51 -5.12
CA LEU A 57 1.18 9.57 -5.08
C LEU A 57 1.39 9.02 -3.66
N LYS A 58 1.31 9.88 -2.63
CA LYS A 58 1.37 9.44 -1.22
C LYS A 58 0.29 8.41 -0.92
N GLN A 59 -0.95 8.67 -1.31
CA GLN A 59 -2.07 7.75 -1.12
C GLN A 59 -1.85 6.42 -1.86
N LEU A 60 -1.39 6.47 -3.12
CA LEU A 60 -1.06 5.26 -3.90
C LEU A 60 0.05 4.43 -3.26
N LEU A 61 1.10 5.07 -2.73
CA LEU A 61 2.18 4.37 -2.03
C LEU A 61 1.70 3.70 -0.73
N ILE A 62 0.80 4.34 0.01
CA ILE A 62 0.18 3.73 1.20
C ILE A 62 -0.65 2.51 0.80
N LEU A 63 -1.45 2.60 -0.27
CA LEU A 63 -2.22 1.46 -0.79
C LEU A 63 -1.32 0.30 -1.22
N ASP A 64 -0.24 0.58 -1.95
CA ASP A 64 0.75 -0.42 -2.34
C ASP A 64 1.41 -1.08 -1.12
N ALA A 65 1.85 -0.29 -0.13
CA ALA A 65 2.44 -0.80 1.10
C ALA A 65 1.50 -1.75 1.84
N ARG A 66 0.19 -1.43 1.90
CA ARG A 66 -0.82 -2.30 2.51
C ARG A 66 -0.89 -3.66 1.81
N ILE A 67 -0.89 -3.70 0.48
CA ILE A 67 -0.90 -4.97 -0.29
C ILE A 67 0.36 -5.78 0.02
N GLN A 68 1.52 -5.14 0.00
CA GLN A 68 2.79 -5.81 0.25
C GLN A 68 2.88 -6.41 1.67
N ILE A 69 2.39 -5.69 2.68
CA ILE A 69 2.36 -6.21 4.07
C ILE A 69 1.39 -7.39 4.17
N ILE A 70 0.20 -7.30 3.58
CA ILE A 70 -0.78 -8.40 3.56
C ILE A 70 -0.14 -9.65 2.92
N GLN A 71 0.45 -9.51 1.74
CA GLN A 71 1.11 -10.61 1.04
C GLN A 71 2.23 -11.22 1.89
N SER A 72 3.10 -10.37 2.47
CA SER A 72 4.22 -10.83 3.30
C SER A 72 3.73 -11.60 4.54
N LEU A 73 2.66 -11.15 5.19
CA LEU A 73 2.10 -11.81 6.38
C LEU A 73 1.44 -13.16 6.04
N LEU A 74 0.79 -13.26 4.87
CA LEU A 74 0.24 -14.52 4.37
C LEU A 74 1.35 -15.52 4.01
N GLU A 75 2.43 -15.07 3.37
CA GLU A 75 3.58 -15.91 3.00
C GLU A 75 4.38 -16.42 4.20
N LEU A 76 4.32 -15.71 5.34
CA LEU A 76 4.96 -16.15 6.58
C LEU A 76 4.20 -17.29 7.30
N GLU A 77 3.08 -17.77 6.74
CA GLU A 77 2.26 -18.91 7.22
C GLU A 77 2.14 -18.98 8.75
N SER A 78 1.76 -17.86 9.37
CA SER A 78 1.41 -17.85 10.77
C SER A 78 -0.01 -18.40 10.94
N GLU A 79 -0.15 -19.71 11.19
CA GLU A 79 -1.42 -20.36 11.59
C GLU A 79 -2.13 -19.66 12.77
N LYS A 80 -1.46 -18.71 13.44
CA LYS A 80 -1.92 -17.99 14.62
C LYS A 80 -2.41 -16.58 14.34
N THR A 81 -2.26 -16.04 13.13
CA THR A 81 -2.66 -14.66 12.81
C THR A 81 -3.97 -14.67 12.03
N THR A 82 -4.98 -14.02 12.58
CA THR A 82 -6.29 -13.88 11.95
C THR A 82 -6.25 -12.85 10.82
N GLU A 83 -7.18 -12.94 9.87
CA GLU A 83 -7.31 -11.93 8.81
C GLU A 83 -7.45 -10.51 9.38
N ALA A 84 -8.21 -10.33 10.47
CA ALA A 84 -8.39 -9.03 11.10
C ALA A 84 -7.07 -8.44 11.63
N GLU A 85 -6.22 -9.27 12.23
CA GLU A 85 -4.90 -8.86 12.71
C GLU A 85 -3.97 -8.51 11.54
N ILE A 86 -3.98 -9.32 10.47
CA ILE A 86 -3.22 -9.01 9.24
C ILE A 86 -3.63 -7.65 8.68
N LEU A 87 -4.93 -7.39 8.57
CA LEU A 87 -5.45 -6.14 8.04
C LEU A 87 -5.12 -4.93 8.92
N GLU A 88 -5.14 -5.09 10.24
CA GLU A 88 -4.78 -4.01 11.17
C GLU A 88 -3.28 -3.70 11.15
N LEU A 89 -2.43 -4.73 11.08
CA LEU A 89 -0.98 -4.58 10.91
C LEU A 89 -0.68 -3.87 9.59
N ALA A 90 -1.25 -4.35 8.48
CA ALA A 90 -1.06 -3.74 7.17
C ALA A 90 -1.46 -2.27 7.13
N LYS A 91 -2.56 -1.91 7.81
CA LYS A 91 -3.00 -0.52 7.92
C LYS A 91 -2.02 0.32 8.75
N THR A 92 -1.60 -0.17 9.91
CA THR A 92 -0.75 0.58 10.84
C THR A 92 0.66 0.78 10.28
N ASP A 93 1.25 -0.25 9.70
CA ASP A 93 2.65 -0.25 9.28
C ASP A 93 2.87 0.31 7.86
N SER A 94 1.79 0.54 7.10
CA SER A 94 1.87 1.07 5.72
C SER A 94 2.60 2.42 5.61
N TRP A 95 2.59 3.23 6.67
CA TRP A 95 3.24 4.55 6.71
C TRP A 95 4.76 4.45 6.79
N THR A 96 5.28 3.38 7.39
CA THR A 96 6.72 3.16 7.60
C THR A 96 7.31 2.13 6.66
N PHE A 97 6.48 1.36 5.97
CA PHE A 97 6.87 0.29 5.05
C PHE A 97 8.04 0.67 4.14
N TYR A 98 7.93 1.79 3.41
CA TYR A 98 8.98 2.21 2.46
C TYR A 98 10.26 2.70 3.12
N LYS A 99 10.17 3.22 4.36
CA LYS A 99 11.33 3.57 5.16
C LYS A 99 12.10 2.31 5.52
N GLU A 100 11.40 1.27 5.96
CA GLU A 100 11.97 -0.02 6.35
C GLU A 100 12.48 -0.80 5.13
N ALA A 101 11.74 -0.79 4.02
CA ALA A 101 12.14 -1.41 2.75
C ALA A 101 13.43 -0.79 2.17
N ALA A 102 13.68 0.49 2.45
CA ALA A 102 14.93 1.17 2.10
C ALA A 102 16.07 0.93 3.11
N GLY A 103 15.83 0.12 4.14
CA GLY A 103 16.83 -0.29 5.14
C GLY A 103 16.99 0.68 6.31
N TYR A 104 16.12 1.68 6.44
CA TYR A 104 16.20 2.66 7.53
C TYR A 104 15.41 2.20 8.75
N ARG A 105 15.98 2.41 9.94
CA ARG A 105 15.26 2.22 11.21
C ARG A 105 14.32 3.39 11.46
N LEU A 106 13.22 3.14 12.16
CA LEU A 106 12.21 4.18 12.47
C LEU A 106 12.79 5.42 13.17
N ASN A 107 13.85 5.25 13.97
CA ASN A 107 14.53 6.34 14.69
C ASN A 107 15.67 7.01 13.92
N GLU A 108 15.96 6.60 12.68
CA GLU A 108 16.99 7.21 11.85
C GLU A 108 16.44 8.40 11.04
N THR A 109 17.31 9.38 10.80
CA THR A 109 17.05 10.46 9.85
C THR A 109 16.99 9.88 8.44
N VAL A 110 15.83 10.04 7.80
CA VAL A 110 15.65 9.57 6.41
C VAL A 110 16.34 10.52 5.44
N PRO A 111 16.99 10.02 4.37
CA PRO A 111 17.58 10.89 3.36
C PRO A 111 16.51 11.73 2.64
N HIS A 112 16.88 12.91 2.17
CA HIS A 112 15.98 13.79 1.42
C HIS A 112 15.79 13.28 -0.02
N THR A 113 14.90 12.29 -0.18
CA THR A 113 14.52 11.71 -1.47
C THR A 113 13.08 12.11 -1.82
N LEU A 114 12.70 12.03 -3.10
CA LEU A 114 11.30 12.27 -3.50
C LEU A 114 10.33 11.33 -2.76
N LEU A 115 10.70 10.07 -2.54
CA LEU A 115 9.89 9.11 -1.80
C LEU A 115 9.66 9.56 -0.35
N ASN A 116 10.73 9.96 0.33
CA ASN A 116 10.64 10.43 1.72
C ASN A 116 9.95 11.78 1.84
N TYR A 117 10.10 12.67 0.85
CA TYR A 117 9.35 13.92 0.76
C TYR A 117 7.84 13.67 0.62
N VAL A 118 7.45 12.72 -0.24
CA VAL A 118 6.04 12.33 -0.46
C VAL A 118 5.45 11.67 0.78
N LEU A 119 6.22 10.83 1.48
CA LEU A 119 5.75 10.06 2.62
C LEU A 119 5.88 10.77 3.97
N ALA A 120 6.62 11.88 4.04
CA ALA A 120 6.75 12.67 5.26
C ALA A 120 5.37 13.03 5.83
N GLU A 121 5.22 12.94 7.16
CA GLU A 121 4.09 13.56 7.84
C GLU A 121 4.13 15.07 7.56
N ASP A 122 2.97 15.70 7.36
CA ASP A 122 2.90 17.15 7.38
C ASP A 122 3.37 17.57 8.78
N GLU A 123 4.59 18.08 8.90
CA GLU A 123 5.11 18.67 10.14
C GLU A 123 4.30 19.93 10.57
N GLY A 124 3.26 20.30 9.82
CA GLY A 124 2.45 21.50 10.00
C GLY A 124 1.09 21.34 10.70
N SER A 125 0.77 20.20 11.33
CA SER A 125 -0.48 20.06 12.10
C SER A 125 -0.27 19.64 13.56
N ARG A 126 0.90 19.95 14.13
CA ARG A 126 1.12 19.94 15.58
C ARG A 126 1.36 21.38 16.06
N ASP A 127 0.32 22.20 15.98
CA ASP A 127 0.14 23.41 16.78
C ASP A 127 -1.24 23.36 17.46
#